data_AF-A0A7V4E1X4-F1
#
_entry.id   AF-A0A7V4E1X4-F1
#
_cell.length_a   1.000
_cell.length_b   1.000
_cell.length_c   1.000
_cell.angle_alpha   90.00
_cell.angle_beta   90.00
_cell.angle_gamma   90.00
#
_symmetry.space_group_name_H-M   'P 1'
#
loop_
_entity.id
_entity.type
_entity.pdbx_description
1 polymer ?
#
loop_
_entity_poly.entity_id
_entity_poly.type
_entity_poly.pdbx_seq_one_letter_code
_entity_poly.pdbx_strand_id
1 'polypeptide(L)'
;MIDEYKIKEEDIKEFKEKFREVARERVRAKLLLDKIAEKIGAKVSPSEIDEEVKKMAKEYNADFLSFKANLKKRGILKLIETDILRRKAMEFLKSQVKTEVIIE
;
A
#
# COMPACT_ATOMS: atom_id res chain seq x y z
N MET A 1 -32.11 -19.50 -13.30
CA MET A 1 -31.85 -18.24 -12.56
C MET A 1 -30.35 -18.04 -12.28
N ILE A 2 -29.47 -18.08 -13.29
CA ILE A 2 -28.01 -17.88 -13.08
C ILE A 2 -27.40 -16.88 -14.10
N ASP A 3 -28.20 -16.31 -15.02
CA ASP A 3 -27.70 -15.34 -16.02
C ASP A 3 -27.81 -13.86 -15.59
N GLU A 4 -28.42 -13.58 -14.44
CA GLU A 4 -28.74 -12.20 -13.99
C GLU A 4 -27.54 -11.38 -13.48
N TYR A 5 -26.36 -12.00 -13.36
CA TYR A 5 -25.13 -11.36 -12.86
C TYR A 5 -23.99 -11.31 -13.90
N LYS A 6 -24.31 -11.44 -15.19
CA LYS A 6 -23.29 -11.36 -16.24
C LYS A 6 -22.88 -9.89 -16.44
N ILE A 7 -21.74 -9.50 -15.88
CA ILE A 7 -21.12 -8.18 -16.12
C ILE A 7 -20.87 -8.07 -17.63
N LYS A 8 -21.45 -7.04 -18.27
CA LYS A 8 -21.24 -6.83 -19.70
C LYS A 8 -19.84 -6.30 -19.95
N GLU A 9 -19.28 -6.65 -21.11
CA GLU A 9 -17.95 -6.18 -21.48
C GLU A 9 -17.89 -4.64 -21.60
N GLU A 10 -18.99 -4.02 -22.04
CA GLU A 10 -19.14 -2.56 -22.06
C GLU A 10 -19.03 -1.94 -20.66
N ASP A 11 -19.67 -2.55 -19.64
CA ASP A 11 -19.62 -2.08 -18.26
C ASP A 11 -18.17 -2.14 -17.71
N ILE A 12 -17.42 -3.19 -18.06
CA ILE A 12 -16.00 -3.33 -17.70
C ILE A 12 -15.16 -2.23 -18.37
N LYS A 13 -15.42 -1.94 -19.64
CA LYS A 13 -14.70 -0.92 -20.39
C LYS A 13 -14.97 0.48 -19.83
N GLU A 14 -16.22 0.80 -19.54
CA GLU A 14 -16.61 2.06 -18.92
C GLU A 14 -15.98 2.22 -17.53
N PHE A 15 -16.00 1.15 -16.72
CA PHE A 15 -15.32 1.13 -15.43
C PHE A 15 -13.82 1.39 -15.57
N LYS A 16 -13.13 0.71 -16.49
CA LYS A 16 -11.70 0.93 -16.73
C LYS A 16 -11.41 2.38 -17.09
N GLU A 17 -12.22 2.99 -17.95
CA GLU A 17 -12.00 4.37 -18.37
C GLU A 17 -12.25 5.36 -17.24
N LYS A 18 -13.33 5.17 -16.46
CA LYS A 18 -13.64 5.98 -15.26
C LYS A 18 -12.52 6.00 -14.24
N PHE A 19 -11.83 4.87 -14.03
CA PHE A 19 -10.75 4.76 -13.06
C PHE A 19 -9.35 5.00 -13.64
N ARG A 20 -9.21 5.16 -14.96
CA ARG A 20 -7.93 5.22 -15.66
C ARG A 20 -7.01 6.30 -15.11
N GLU A 21 -7.51 7.52 -14.98
CA GLU A 21 -6.69 8.65 -14.55
C GLU A 21 -6.31 8.55 -13.07
N VAL A 22 -7.24 8.15 -12.20
CA VAL A 22 -6.94 7.93 -10.77
C VAL A 22 -5.93 6.80 -10.59
N ALA A 23 -6.05 5.71 -11.36
CA ALA A 23 -5.10 4.61 -11.33
C ALA A 23 -3.72 5.06 -11.84
N ARG A 24 -3.67 5.84 -12.94
CA ARG A 24 -2.43 6.40 -13.50
C ARG A 24 -1.69 7.23 -12.47
N GLU A 25 -2.36 8.18 -11.82
CA GLU A 25 -1.74 9.04 -10.81
C GLU A 25 -1.24 8.24 -9.60
N ARG A 26 -2.04 7.26 -9.13
CA ARG A 26 -1.63 6.39 -8.02
C ARG A 26 -0.41 5.54 -8.36
N VAL A 27 -0.35 4.96 -9.56
CA VAL A 27 0.81 4.17 -10.01
C VAL A 27 2.04 5.06 -10.14
N ARG A 28 1.90 6.24 -10.73
CA ARG A 28 3.00 7.21 -10.86
C ARG A 28 3.56 7.62 -9.50
N ALA A 29 2.70 7.94 -8.53
CA ALA A 29 3.12 8.29 -7.18
C ALA A 29 3.87 7.13 -6.49
N LYS A 30 3.37 5.89 -6.63
CA LYS A 30 4.04 4.70 -6.08
C LYS A 30 5.43 4.49 -6.68
N LEU A 31 5.55 4.56 -8.01
CA LEU A 31 6.83 4.42 -8.70
C LEU A 31 7.84 5.50 -8.28
N LEU A 32 7.37 6.73 -8.08
CA LEU A 32 8.20 7.82 -7.57
C LEU A 32 8.73 7.51 -6.17
N LEU A 33 7.85 7.10 -5.24
CA LEU A 33 8.24 6.77 -3.87
C LEU A 33 9.19 5.57 -3.82
N ASP A 34 8.98 4.56 -4.67
CA ASP A 34 9.88 3.41 -4.81
C ASP A 34 11.30 3.89 -5.20
N LYS A 35 11.40 4.76 -6.21
CA LYS A 35 12.69 5.32 -6.65
C LYS A 35 13.36 6.19 -5.60
N ILE A 36 12.60 6.93 -4.80
CA ILE A 36 13.14 7.72 -3.69
C ILE A 36 13.65 6.80 -2.58
N ALA A 37 12.89 5.78 -2.20
CA ALA A 37 13.30 4.80 -1.19
C ALA A 37 14.63 4.12 -1.57
N GLU A 38 14.76 3.73 -2.84
CA GLU A 38 16.03 3.21 -3.40
C GLU A 38 17.15 4.25 -3.27
N LYS A 39 16.92 5.50 -3.72
CA LYS A 39 17.95 6.55 -3.75
C LYS A 39 18.46 6.94 -2.37
N ILE A 40 17.61 6.94 -1.35
CA ILE A 40 18.02 7.24 0.03
C ILE A 40 18.56 6.01 0.77
N GLY A 41 18.58 4.84 0.13
CA GLY A 41 19.04 3.59 0.75
C GLY A 41 18.14 3.11 1.89
N ALA A 42 16.84 3.36 1.80
CA ALA A 42 15.87 2.93 2.82
C ALA A 42 15.89 1.40 2.95
N LYS A 43 15.86 0.93 4.20
CA LYS A 43 15.81 -0.50 4.55
C LYS A 43 14.66 -0.74 5.51
N VAL A 44 14.15 -1.97 5.53
CA VAL A 44 13.13 -2.41 6.49
C VAL A 44 13.73 -3.52 7.34
N SER A 45 13.64 -3.36 8.66
CA SER A 45 14.05 -4.42 9.58
C SER A 45 12.94 -5.47 9.74
N PRO A 46 13.27 -6.69 10.18
CA PRO A 46 12.25 -7.68 10.55
C PRO A 46 11.30 -7.20 11.65
N SER A 47 11.77 -6.35 12.58
CA SER A 47 10.93 -5.82 13.65
C SER A 47 9.88 -4.84 13.15
N GLU A 48 10.21 -4.02 12.14
CA GLU A 48 9.25 -3.09 11.52
C GLU A 48 8.12 -3.83 10.80
N ILE A 49 8.44 -4.95 10.13
CA ILE A 49 7.44 -5.83 9.52
C ILE A 49 6.55 -6.42 10.63
N ASP A 50 7.13 -6.86 11.74
CA ASP A 50 6.39 -7.45 12.84
C ASP A 50 5.47 -6.45 13.53
N GLU A 51 5.91 -5.20 13.70
CA GLU A 51 5.08 -4.11 14.22
C GLU A 51 3.90 -3.82 13.30
N GLU A 52 4.12 -3.74 11.99
CA GLU A 52 3.04 -3.51 11.03
C GLU A 52 2.04 -4.68 11.03
N VAL A 53 2.53 -5.91 11.07
CA VAL A 53 1.69 -7.11 11.14
C VAL A 53 0.93 -7.18 12.48
N LYS A 54 1.51 -6.74 13.60
CA LYS A 54 0.80 -6.64 14.90
C LYS A 54 -0.34 -5.61 14.83
N LYS A 55 -0.12 -4.46 14.20
CA LYS A 55 -1.17 -3.45 14.00
C LYS A 55 -2.33 -4.01 13.18
N MET A 56 -2.03 -4.64 12.03
CA MET A 56 -3.04 -5.31 11.21
C MET A 56 -3.77 -6.40 12.00
N ALA A 57 -3.06 -7.30 12.69
CA ALA A 57 -3.68 -8.38 13.46
C ALA A 57 -4.66 -7.82 14.52
N LYS A 58 -4.30 -6.71 15.18
CA LYS A 58 -5.18 -6.01 16.13
C LYS A 58 -6.43 -5.45 15.43
N GLU A 59 -6.29 -4.81 14.27
CA GLU A 59 -7.42 -4.28 13.49
C GLU A 59 -8.41 -5.39 13.06
N TYR A 60 -7.90 -6.57 12.72
CA TYR A 60 -8.70 -7.73 12.33
C TYR A 60 -9.12 -8.63 13.51
N ASN A 61 -8.83 -8.25 14.77
CA ASN A 61 -9.03 -9.08 15.97
C ASN A 61 -8.47 -10.52 15.83
N ALA A 62 -7.31 -10.64 15.20
CA ALA A 62 -6.63 -11.90 14.93
C ALA A 62 -5.39 -12.07 15.84
N ASP A 63 -5.03 -13.33 16.13
CA ASP A 63 -3.76 -13.65 16.80
C ASP A 63 -2.56 -13.33 15.88
N PHE A 64 -1.55 -12.66 16.43
CA PHE A 64 -0.39 -12.18 15.67
C PHE A 64 0.39 -13.31 14.97
N LEU A 65 0.64 -14.42 15.65
CA LEU A 65 1.51 -15.48 15.13
C LEU A 65 0.83 -16.20 13.96
N SER A 66 -0.44 -16.58 14.14
CA SER A 66 -1.24 -17.23 13.11
C SER A 66 -1.48 -16.30 11.91
N PHE A 67 -1.75 -15.01 12.17
CA PHE A 67 -1.92 -14.00 11.12
C PHE A 67 -0.63 -13.78 10.31
N LYS A 68 0.52 -13.59 10.98
CA LYS A 68 1.83 -13.47 10.32
C LYS A 68 2.15 -14.69 9.46
N ALA A 69 1.88 -15.90 9.97
CA ALA A 69 2.09 -17.13 9.22
C ALA A 69 1.20 -17.20 7.95
N ASN A 70 -0.05 -16.77 8.04
CA ASN A 70 -0.95 -16.69 6.89
C ASN A 70 -0.44 -15.68 5.84
N LEU A 71 -0.05 -14.48 6.26
CA LEU A 71 0.52 -13.46 5.36
C LEU A 71 1.80 -13.95 4.69
N LYS A 72 2.67 -14.66 5.41
CA LYS A 72 3.88 -15.28 4.87
C LYS A 72 3.55 -16.30 3.79
N LYS A 73 2.61 -17.22 4.06
CA LYS A 73 2.15 -18.23 3.09
C LYS A 73 1.60 -17.61 1.81
N ARG A 74 0.94 -16.45 1.91
CA ARG A 74 0.36 -15.72 0.77
C ARG A 74 1.35 -14.78 0.07
N GLY A 75 2.60 -14.70 0.53
CA GLY A 75 3.61 -13.79 -0.02
C GLY A 75 3.36 -12.30 0.27
N ILE A 76 2.46 -11.97 1.19
CA ILE A 76 2.03 -10.58 1.47
C ILE A 76 3.09 -9.81 2.26
N LEU A 77 3.96 -10.48 3.01
CA LEU A 77 5.02 -9.79 3.79
C LEU A 77 5.91 -8.88 2.92
N LYS A 78 6.15 -9.25 1.66
CA LYS A 78 6.91 -8.43 0.71
C LYS A 78 6.17 -7.17 0.29
N LEU A 79 4.85 -7.22 0.21
CA LEU A 79 4.02 -6.04 -0.07
C LEU A 79 4.04 -5.08 1.12
N ILE A 80 3.96 -5.63 2.35
CA ILE A 80 4.09 -4.85 3.58
C ILE A 80 5.45 -4.14 3.64
N GLU A 81 6.53 -4.87 3.35
CA GLU A 81 7.88 -4.28 3.26
C GLU A 81 7.94 -3.13 2.26
N THR A 82 7.36 -3.31 1.07
CA THR A 82 7.30 -2.27 0.03
C THR A 82 6.54 -1.03 0.52
N ASP A 83 5.42 -1.22 1.21
CA ASP A 83 4.62 -0.11 1.72
C ASP A 83 5.32 0.64 2.88
N ILE A 84 6.10 -0.06 3.71
CA ILE A 84 6.97 0.56 4.73
C ILE A 84 8.05 1.41 4.05
N LEU A 85 8.71 0.89 2.99
CA LEU A 85 9.72 1.65 2.23
C LEU A 85 9.15 2.93 1.62
N ARG A 86 7.97 2.85 0.99
CA ARG A 86 7.28 4.02 0.43
C ARG A 86 6.92 5.05 1.49
N ARG A 87 6.50 4.59 2.68
CA ARG A 87 6.22 5.47 3.82
C ARG A 87 7.47 6.20 4.28
N LYS A 88 8.61 5.50 4.38
CA LYS A 88 9.91 6.13 4.70
C LYS A 88 10.32 7.17 3.65
N ALA A 89 10.13 6.88 2.36
CA ALA A 89 10.36 7.85 1.30
C ALA A 89 9.44 9.08 1.40
N MET A 90 8.18 8.88 1.77
CA MET A 90 7.23 9.97 2.00
C MET A 90 7.64 10.84 3.19
N GLU A 91 8.01 10.23 4.33
CA GLU A 91 8.48 10.97 5.51
C GLU A 91 9.77 11.74 5.20
N PHE A 92 10.68 11.15 4.41
CA PHE A 92 11.83 11.88 3.89
C PHE A 92 11.40 13.11 3.09
N LEU A 93 10.52 12.97 2.10
CA LEU A 93 10.03 14.11 1.31
C LEU A 93 9.38 15.20 2.17
N LYS A 94 8.56 14.82 3.16
CA LYS A 94 7.94 15.77 4.09
C LYS A 94 8.98 16.59 4.86
N SER A 95 10.10 15.97 5.24
CA SER A 95 11.20 16.69 5.91
C SER A 95 11.96 17.67 4.99
N GLN A 96 11.81 17.55 3.66
CA GLN A 96 12.46 18.42 2.69
C GLN A 96 11.60 19.62 2.26
N VAL A 97 10.33 19.67 2.68
CA VAL A 97 9.40 20.75 2.31
C VAL A 97 9.14 21.67 3.50
N LYS A 98 8.99 22.97 3.23
CA LYS A 98 8.60 23.94 4.25
C LYS A 98 7.14 23.67 4.63
N THR A 99 6.91 23.21 5.85
CA THR A 99 5.55 22.96 6.37
C THR A 99 5.03 24.21 7.05
N GLU A 100 3.91 24.75 6.59
CA GLU A 100 3.13 25.75 7.32
C GLU A 100 2.02 25.00 8.06
N VAL A 101 2.02 25.07 9.40
CA VAL A 101 0.97 24.47 10.22
C VAL A 101 -0.19 25.45 10.30
N ILE A 102 -1.30 25.13 9.65
CA ILE A 102 -2.56 25.85 9.80
C ILE A 102 -3.31 25.16 10.93
N ILE A 103 -3.48 25.86 12.05
CA ILE A 103 -4.31 25.42 13.16
C ILE A 103 -5.69 26.04 12.91
N GLU A 104 -6.70 25.19 12.66
CA GLU A 104 -8.12 25.58 12.68
C GLU A 104 -8.69 25.51 14.11
#